data_AF-A0A925G336-F1
#
_entry.id   AF-A0A925G336-F1
#
_cell.length_a   1.000
_cell.length_b   1.000
_cell.length_c   1.000
_cell.angle_alpha   90.00
_cell.angle_beta   90.00
_cell.angle_gamma   90.00
#
_symmetry.space_group_name_H-M   'P 1'
#
loop_
_entity.id
_entity.type
_entity.pdbx_description
1 polymer ?
#
loop_
_entity_poly.entity_id
_entity_poly.type
_entity_poly.pdbx_seq_one_letter_code
_entity_poly.pdbx_strand_id
1 'polypeptide(L)'
;MNKSIAFKILLILSILFCSGGIASAQGKLDHLKKWANEYPIDNTTKPRKNFFQLREIREPLLKLLGKQGFERLINSFGLVEPIDLIRGHLVLEGAADLHVSPVEEHAVVAVKLSDGTMHVAFNRAGKIEWFSTQGKHTDLPRDIRNRVNRRGN
;
A
#
# COMPACT_ATOMS: atom_id res chain seq x y z
N MET A 1 -7.63 -5.09 63.26
CA MET A 1 -6.95 -4.67 62.00
C MET A 1 -7.75 -5.22 60.83
N ASN A 2 -8.51 -4.35 60.15
CA ASN A 2 -9.61 -4.76 59.26
C ASN A 2 -9.08 -5.26 57.91
N LYS A 3 -9.14 -6.59 57.70
CA LYS A 3 -8.76 -7.28 56.45
C LYS A 3 -9.41 -6.67 55.19
N SER A 4 -10.56 -5.99 55.35
CA SER A 4 -11.28 -5.29 54.27
C SER A 4 -10.55 -4.05 53.73
N ILE A 5 -9.74 -3.36 54.54
CA ILE A 5 -9.04 -2.14 54.10
C ILE A 5 -7.80 -2.49 53.26
N ALA A 6 -7.08 -3.54 53.65
CA ALA A 6 -5.91 -4.03 52.90
C ALA A 6 -6.28 -4.51 51.49
N PHE A 7 -7.45 -5.12 51.32
CA PHE A 7 -7.93 -5.60 50.02
C PHE A 7 -8.27 -4.45 49.06
N LYS A 8 -8.85 -3.34 49.56
CA LYS A 8 -9.17 -2.17 48.74
C LYS A 8 -7.92 -1.43 48.25
N ILE A 9 -6.87 -1.36 49.07
CA ILE A 9 -5.61 -0.70 48.69
C ILE A 9 -4.89 -1.49 47.59
N LEU A 10 -4.90 -2.83 47.66
CA LEU A 10 -4.29 -3.70 46.65
C LEU A 10 -4.97 -3.57 45.26
N LEU A 11 -6.28 -3.31 45.26
CA LEU A 11 -7.08 -3.20 44.03
C LEU A 11 -6.88 -1.84 43.32
N ILE A 12 -6.54 -0.78 44.06
CA ILE A 12 -6.23 0.54 43.50
C ILE A 12 -4.82 0.58 42.90
N LEU A 13 -3.86 -0.11 43.53
CA LEU A 13 -2.48 -0.23 43.03
C LEU A 13 -2.36 -1.04 41.74
N SER A 14 -3.29 -1.96 41.49
CA SER A 14 -3.30 -2.78 40.26
C SER A 14 -3.86 -2.05 39.04
N ILE A 15 -4.72 -1.04 39.23
CA ILE A 15 -5.27 -0.25 38.11
C ILE A 15 -4.24 0.77 37.59
N LEU A 16 -3.37 1.31 38.45
CA LEU A 16 -2.34 2.28 38.06
C LEU A 16 -1.19 1.67 37.24
N PHE A 17 -1.00 0.35 37.29
CA PHE A 17 0.07 -0.35 36.58
C PHE A 17 -0.29 -0.77 35.14
N CYS A 18 -1.52 -0.51 34.67
CA CYS A 18 -1.95 -0.82 33.30
C CYS A 18 -1.72 0.33 32.30
N SER A 19 -1.13 1.45 32.71
CA SER A 19 -0.90 2.63 31.85
C SER A 19 0.39 2.53 31.01
N GLY A 20 1.15 1.44 31.15
CA GLY A 20 2.46 1.27 30.54
C GLY A 20 2.40 0.79 29.10
N GLY A 21 2.23 1.72 28.17
CA GLY A 21 2.61 1.54 26.77
C GLY A 21 1.44 1.34 25.81
N ILE A 22 0.80 2.44 25.42
CA ILE A 22 0.30 2.53 24.04
C ILE A 22 1.56 2.55 23.17
N ALA A 23 2.08 1.36 22.82
CA ALA A 23 3.03 1.25 21.74
C ALA A 23 2.29 1.82 20.52
N SER A 24 2.66 3.04 20.13
CA SER A 24 2.19 3.64 18.88
C SER A 24 2.47 2.60 17.82
N ALA A 25 1.40 2.01 17.25
CA ALA A 25 1.49 1.11 16.12
C ALA A 25 1.90 1.98 14.91
N GLN A 26 3.14 2.45 14.93
CA GLN A 26 3.75 3.15 13.82
C GLN A 26 3.76 2.15 12.69
N GLY A 27 2.95 2.41 11.67
CA GLY A 27 2.80 1.51 10.54
C GLY A 27 4.18 1.20 9.98
N LYS A 28 4.41 -0.07 9.62
CA LYS A 28 5.71 -0.54 9.15
C LYS A 28 6.32 0.34 8.06
N LEU A 29 5.47 0.95 7.24
CA LEU A 29 5.84 1.81 6.13
C LEU A 29 5.33 3.25 6.28
N ASP A 30 5.04 3.72 7.50
CA ASP A 30 4.48 5.06 7.73
C ASP A 30 5.33 6.19 7.16
N HIS A 31 6.66 6.01 7.07
CA HIS A 31 7.56 6.97 6.43
C HIS A 31 7.28 7.17 4.93
N LEU A 32 6.57 6.24 4.29
CA LEU A 32 6.16 6.35 2.90
C LEU A 32 4.97 7.30 2.69
N LYS A 33 4.27 7.74 3.75
CA LYS A 33 3.17 8.74 3.62
C LYS A 33 3.61 10.01 2.88
N LYS A 34 4.90 10.37 2.95
CA LYS A 34 5.48 11.50 2.22
C LYS A 34 5.36 11.39 0.69
N TRP A 35 5.06 10.20 0.16
CA TRP A 35 4.83 9.98 -1.26
C TRP A 35 3.38 10.26 -1.67
N ALA A 36 2.47 10.49 -0.73
CA ALA A 36 1.11 10.88 -1.06
C ALA A 36 1.12 12.21 -1.82
N ASN A 37 0.34 12.29 -2.90
CA ASN A 37 0.28 13.38 -3.88
C ASN A 37 1.58 13.63 -4.67
N GLU A 38 2.57 12.74 -4.57
CA GLU A 38 3.80 12.82 -5.38
C GLU A 38 3.69 11.91 -6.59
N TYR A 39 4.37 12.27 -7.69
CA TYR A 39 4.51 11.35 -8.81
C TYR A 39 5.47 10.20 -8.44
N PRO A 40 5.12 8.94 -8.76
CA PRO A 40 5.95 7.80 -8.37
C PRO A 40 7.31 7.79 -9.07
N ILE A 41 7.42 8.47 -10.21
CA ILE A 41 8.67 8.70 -10.91
C ILE A 41 8.80 10.20 -11.13
N ASP A 42 9.84 10.78 -10.55
CA ASP A 42 10.17 12.19 -10.74
C ASP A 42 11.57 12.28 -11.36
N ASN A 43 11.57 12.66 -12.64
CA ASN A 43 12.78 12.88 -13.44
C ASN A 43 13.31 14.32 -13.35
N THR A 44 12.54 15.22 -12.73
CA THR A 44 12.85 16.65 -12.63
C THR A 44 13.68 16.98 -11.39
N THR A 45 13.50 16.22 -10.30
CA THR A 45 14.30 16.36 -9.08
C THR A 45 15.63 15.62 -9.15
N LYS A 46 16.66 16.16 -8.48
CA LYS A 46 17.96 15.51 -8.29
C LYS A 46 18.20 15.27 -6.78
N PRO A 47 18.51 14.03 -6.35
CA PRO A 47 18.52 12.80 -7.13
C PRO A 47 17.12 12.43 -7.63
N ARG A 48 17.04 11.76 -8.79
CA ARG A 48 15.77 11.26 -9.34
C ARG A 48 15.08 10.38 -8.30
N LYS A 49 13.77 10.56 -8.13
CA LYS A 49 12.99 9.78 -7.18
C LYS A 49 12.18 8.75 -7.96
N ASN A 50 12.22 7.50 -7.50
CA ASN A 50 11.38 6.44 -8.04
C ASN A 50 10.84 5.56 -6.90
N PHE A 51 9.52 5.60 -6.70
CA PHE A 51 8.82 4.85 -5.67
C PHE A 51 9.07 3.33 -5.81
N PHE A 52 9.08 2.81 -7.03
CA PHE A 52 9.34 1.40 -7.31
C PHE A 52 10.80 0.98 -7.11
N GLN A 53 11.72 1.92 -6.91
CA GLN A 53 13.12 1.64 -6.56
C GLN A 53 13.37 1.60 -5.05
N LEU A 54 12.42 2.01 -4.22
CA LEU A 54 12.52 1.85 -2.77
C LEU A 54 12.61 0.36 -2.43
N ARG A 55 13.57 -0.04 -1.60
CA ARG A 55 13.82 -1.46 -1.32
C ARG A 55 12.57 -2.15 -0.75
N GLU A 56 11.89 -1.48 0.17
CA GLU A 56 10.65 -1.92 0.80
C GLU A 56 9.46 -2.04 -0.16
N ILE A 57 9.55 -1.50 -1.38
CA ILE A 57 8.56 -1.62 -2.45
C ILE A 57 9.02 -2.63 -3.51
N ARG A 58 10.26 -2.47 -3.97
CA ARG A 58 10.87 -3.25 -5.06
C ARG A 58 10.91 -4.73 -4.74
N GLU A 59 11.44 -5.10 -3.58
CA GLU A 59 11.66 -6.51 -3.26
C GLU A 59 10.35 -7.30 -3.14
N PRO A 60 9.32 -6.81 -2.41
CA PRO A 60 8.04 -7.51 -2.35
C PRO A 60 7.34 -7.60 -3.72
N LEU A 61 7.35 -6.53 -4.53
CA LEU A 61 6.74 -6.55 -5.86
C LEU A 61 7.47 -7.48 -6.82
N LEU A 62 8.81 -7.48 -6.82
CA LEU A 62 9.60 -8.38 -7.64
C LEU A 62 9.36 -9.85 -7.27
N LYS A 63 9.23 -10.14 -5.97
CA LYS A 63 8.86 -11.48 -5.49
C LYS A 63 7.43 -11.86 -5.88
N LEU A 64 6.49 -10.92 -5.80
CA LEU A 64 5.07 -11.14 -6.07
C LEU A 64 4.79 -11.39 -7.55
N LEU A 65 5.40 -10.58 -8.43
CA LEU A 65 5.12 -10.58 -9.87
C LEU A 65 6.14 -11.37 -10.69
N GLY A 66 7.28 -11.73 -10.07
CA GLY A 66 8.47 -12.17 -10.79
C GLY A 66 9.10 -11.04 -11.59
N LYS A 67 10.25 -11.34 -12.23
CA LYS A 67 11.01 -10.36 -13.01
C LYS A 67 10.19 -9.74 -14.14
N GLN A 68 9.55 -10.56 -14.97
CA GLN A 68 8.79 -10.11 -16.13
C GLN A 68 7.56 -9.28 -15.73
N GLY A 69 6.80 -9.70 -14.72
CA GLY A 69 5.64 -8.95 -14.25
C GLY A 69 6.02 -7.62 -13.62
N PHE A 70 7.14 -7.58 -12.88
CA PHE A 70 7.67 -6.33 -12.34
C PHE A 70 8.16 -5.38 -13.45
N GLU A 71 8.91 -5.88 -14.44
CA GLU A 71 9.35 -5.09 -15.59
C GLU A 71 8.17 -4.56 -16.41
N ARG A 72 7.13 -5.36 -16.62
CA ARG A 72 5.86 -4.93 -17.23
C ARG A 72 5.25 -3.77 -16.45
N LEU A 73 5.13 -3.90 -15.13
CA LEU A 73 4.56 -2.86 -14.25
C LEU A 73 5.30 -1.52 -14.38
N ILE A 74 6.63 -1.52 -14.38
CA ILE A 74 7.42 -0.28 -14.33
C ILE A 74 7.74 0.33 -15.70
N ASN A 75 7.79 -0.48 -16.75
CA ASN A 75 8.22 -0.03 -18.09
C ASN A 75 7.06 0.09 -19.07
N SER A 76 6.02 -0.74 -18.92
CA SER A 76 4.90 -0.75 -19.86
C SER A 76 3.77 0.18 -19.44
N PHE A 77 3.67 0.53 -18.15
CA PHE A 77 2.63 1.43 -17.65
C PHE A 77 3.20 2.83 -17.38
N GLY A 78 2.68 3.80 -18.13
CA GLY A 78 2.82 5.21 -17.79
C GLY A 78 1.95 5.53 -16.58
N LEU A 79 2.54 6.13 -15.56
CA LEU A 79 1.82 6.53 -14.36
C LEU A 79 0.96 7.75 -14.69
N VAL A 80 -0.36 7.59 -14.54
CA VAL A 80 -1.35 8.58 -14.99
C VAL A 80 -1.64 9.65 -13.95
N GLU A 81 -1.49 9.31 -12.66
CA GLU A 81 -1.84 10.20 -11.55
C GLU A 81 -0.77 10.17 -10.43
N PRO A 82 -0.69 11.23 -9.61
CA PRO A 82 0.06 11.19 -8.35
C PRO A 82 -0.43 10.06 -7.43
N ILE A 83 0.42 9.63 -6.49
CA ILE A 83 0.09 8.55 -5.56
C ILE A 83 -0.99 9.01 -4.58
N ASP A 84 -2.11 8.30 -4.52
CA ASP A 84 -3.18 8.60 -3.57
C ASP A 84 -2.98 7.91 -2.22
N LEU A 85 -3.37 8.57 -1.13
CA LEU A 85 -3.44 7.96 0.21
C LEU A 85 -4.90 7.66 0.58
N ILE A 86 -5.29 6.39 0.49
CA ILE A 86 -6.68 5.96 0.71
C ILE A 86 -6.71 4.93 1.83
N ARG A 87 -7.35 5.29 2.96
CA ARG A 87 -7.58 4.37 4.10
C ARG A 87 -6.30 3.61 4.51
N GLY A 88 -5.19 4.33 4.61
CA GLY A 88 -3.90 3.78 4.98
C GLY A 88 -3.17 3.01 3.88
N HIS A 89 -3.59 3.14 2.62
CA HIS A 89 -2.91 2.58 1.45
C HIS A 89 -2.36 3.70 0.57
N LEU A 90 -1.12 3.55 0.12
CA LEU A 90 -0.64 4.29 -1.06
C LEU A 90 -1.14 3.58 -2.31
N VAL A 91 -1.84 4.29 -3.18
CA VAL A 91 -2.48 3.76 -4.37
C VAL A 91 -1.87 4.43 -5.58
N LEU A 92 -1.37 3.61 -6.50
CA LEU A 92 -0.74 4.02 -7.75
C LEU A 92 -1.57 3.47 -8.90
N GLU A 93 -1.80 4.31 -9.90
CA GLU A 93 -2.49 3.93 -11.13
C GLU A 93 -1.57 4.17 -12.33
N GLY A 94 -1.56 3.21 -13.25
CA GLY A 94 -0.81 3.29 -14.48
C GLY A 94 -1.64 2.79 -15.66
N ALA A 95 -1.46 3.40 -16.82
CA ALA A 95 -2.06 2.97 -18.07
C ALA A 95 -0.94 2.53 -19.03
N ALA A 96 -1.17 1.43 -19.74
CA ALA A 96 -0.22 0.96 -20.73
C ALA A 96 -0.15 1.95 -21.90
N ASP A 97 1.07 2.20 -22.38
CA ASP A 97 1.23 3.01 -23.59
C ASP A 97 0.62 2.28 -24.79
N LEU A 98 -0.34 2.91 -25.45
CA LEU A 98 -1.03 2.37 -26.63
C LEU A 98 -0.09 2.17 -27.83
N HIS A 99 1.06 2.86 -27.85
CA HIS A 99 2.10 2.61 -28.86
C HIS A 99 2.83 1.28 -28.62
N VAL A 100 2.82 0.79 -27.37
CA VAL A 100 3.50 -0.45 -26.96
C VAL A 100 2.54 -1.62 -26.89
N SER A 101 1.28 -1.38 -26.52
CA SER A 101 0.21 -2.39 -26.49
C SER A 101 -1.01 -1.89 -27.26
N PRO A 102 -1.48 -2.60 -28.31
CA PRO A 102 -2.68 -2.23 -29.05
C PRO A 102 -3.97 -2.42 -28.22
N VAL A 103 -3.86 -3.00 -27.02
CA VAL A 103 -4.97 -3.21 -26.10
C VAL A 103 -4.78 -2.32 -24.89
N GLU A 104 -5.82 -1.55 -24.58
CA GLU A 104 -5.90 -0.76 -23.36
C GLU A 104 -5.73 -1.66 -22.14
N GLU A 105 -4.73 -1.35 -21.34
CA GLU A 105 -4.41 -2.09 -20.13
C GLU A 105 -4.13 -1.10 -19.00
N HIS A 106 -4.67 -1.37 -17.82
CA HIS A 106 -4.49 -0.56 -16.62
C HIS A 106 -3.86 -1.37 -15.51
N ALA A 107 -2.99 -0.75 -14.73
CA ALA A 107 -2.39 -1.33 -13.54
C ALA A 107 -2.77 -0.50 -12.31
N VAL A 108 -3.14 -1.18 -11.22
CA VAL A 108 -3.30 -0.56 -9.91
C VAL A 108 -2.38 -1.26 -8.92
N VAL A 109 -1.61 -0.48 -8.17
CA VAL A 109 -0.80 -0.97 -7.06
C VAL A 109 -1.31 -0.32 -5.78
N ALA A 110 -1.63 -1.12 -4.77
CA ALA A 110 -2.03 -0.64 -3.46
C ALA A 110 -1.07 -1.18 -2.39
N VAL A 111 -0.46 -0.29 -1.62
CA VAL A 111 0.52 -0.61 -0.56
C VAL A 111 -0.05 -0.19 0.79
N LYS A 112 -0.40 -1.17 1.63
CA LYS A 112 -0.92 -0.93 2.97
C LYS A 112 0.20 -0.53 3.92
N LEU A 113 0.10 0.65 4.51
CA LEU A 113 1.19 1.25 5.30
C LEU A 113 1.41 0.56 6.65
N SER A 114 0.37 -0.04 7.23
CA SER A 114 0.44 -0.65 8.56
C SER A 114 1.37 -1.86 8.61
N ASP A 115 1.30 -2.73 7.60
CA ASP A 115 1.96 -4.04 7.59
C ASP A 115 2.82 -4.29 6.33
N GLY A 116 2.71 -3.43 5.31
CA GLY A 116 3.41 -3.55 4.04
C GLY A 116 2.75 -4.53 3.06
N THR A 117 1.50 -4.93 3.29
CA THR A 117 0.73 -5.75 2.34
C THR A 117 0.58 -5.01 1.02
N MET A 118 0.85 -5.69 -0.08
CA MET A 118 0.71 -5.12 -1.42
C MET A 118 -0.28 -5.91 -2.24
N HIS A 119 -1.09 -5.19 -3.00
CA HIS A 119 -1.96 -5.74 -4.02
C HIS A 119 -1.60 -5.10 -5.36
N VAL A 120 -1.57 -5.90 -6.41
CA VAL A 120 -1.41 -5.45 -7.78
C VAL A 120 -2.55 -6.02 -8.61
N ALA A 121 -3.16 -5.18 -9.43
CA ALA A 121 -4.14 -5.60 -10.41
C ALA A 121 -3.69 -5.15 -11.80
N PHE A 122 -3.75 -6.06 -12.77
CA PHE A 122 -3.70 -5.70 -14.19
C PHE A 122 -5.09 -5.91 -14.79
N ASN A 123 -5.68 -4.88 -15.37
CA ASN A 123 -6.95 -4.96 -16.07
C ASN A 123 -6.70 -4.78 -17.57
N ARG A 124 -6.85 -5.86 -18.32
CA ARG A 124 -6.74 -5.86 -19.79
C ARG A 124 -8.11 -6.11 -20.40
N ALA A 125 -8.70 -5.09 -21.02
CA ALA A 125 -10.01 -5.17 -21.65
C ALA A 125 -11.10 -5.82 -20.76
N GLY A 126 -11.11 -5.52 -19.46
CA GLY A 126 -12.08 -6.04 -18.48
C GLY A 126 -11.70 -7.38 -17.84
N LYS A 127 -10.62 -8.02 -18.29
CA LYS A 127 -10.06 -9.19 -17.60
C LYS A 127 -9.04 -8.72 -16.56
N ILE A 128 -9.32 -9.03 -15.29
CA ILE A 128 -8.50 -8.56 -14.18
C ILE A 128 -7.67 -9.71 -13.63
N GLU A 129 -6.34 -9.53 -13.64
CA GLU A 129 -5.37 -10.41 -12.99
C GLU A 129 -4.96 -9.79 -11.65
N TRP A 130 -5.21 -10.49 -10.55
CA TRP A 130 -4.91 -10.03 -9.19
C TRP A 130 -3.71 -10.75 -8.60
N PHE A 131 -2.84 -9.97 -7.98
CA PHE A 131 -1.69 -10.44 -7.22
C PHE A 131 -1.73 -9.81 -5.83
N SER A 132 -1.35 -10.57 -4.81
CA SER A 132 -1.23 -10.05 -3.46
C SER A 132 -0.10 -10.73 -2.70
N THR A 133 0.64 -9.95 -1.92
CA THR A 133 1.64 -10.52 -0.99
C THR A 133 0.99 -11.29 0.15
N GLN A 134 -0.23 -10.90 0.55
CA GLN A 134 -0.99 -11.52 1.64
C GLN A 134 -2.48 -11.20 1.53
N GLY A 135 -3.33 -12.20 1.79
CA GLY A 135 -4.78 -12.03 1.77
C GLY A 135 -5.36 -12.12 0.35
N LYS A 136 -6.57 -11.59 0.18
CA LYS A 136 -7.33 -11.59 -1.07
C LYS A 136 -7.60 -10.16 -1.53
N HIS A 137 -7.83 -9.97 -2.83
CA HIS A 137 -8.20 -8.66 -3.38
C HIS A 137 -9.52 -8.11 -2.78
N THR A 138 -10.38 -8.97 -2.23
CA THR A 138 -11.60 -8.58 -1.50
C THR A 138 -11.32 -7.86 -0.19
N ASP A 139 -10.10 -7.97 0.34
CA ASP A 139 -9.69 -7.34 1.59
C ASP A 139 -9.32 -5.86 1.39
N LEU A 140 -9.08 -5.45 0.14
CA LEU A 140 -8.89 -4.04 -0.21
C LEU A 140 -10.18 -3.25 0.01
N PRO A 141 -10.08 -2.00 0.51
CA PRO A 141 -11.20 -1.06 0.51
C PRO A 141 -11.90 -0.92 -0.85
N ARG A 142 -13.23 -0.71 -0.82
CA ARG A 142 -14.07 -0.68 -2.04
C ARG A 142 -13.66 0.42 -3.01
N ASP A 143 -13.29 1.59 -2.50
CA ASP A 143 -12.76 2.72 -3.28
C ASP A 143 -11.50 2.32 -4.07
N ILE A 144 -10.59 1.55 -3.48
CA ILE A 144 -9.40 1.01 -4.18
C ILE A 144 -9.79 -0.03 -5.22
N ARG A 145 -10.69 -0.98 -4.88
CA ARG A 145 -11.14 -2.00 -5.85
C ARG A 145 -11.87 -1.39 -7.04
N ASN A 146 -12.58 -0.28 -6.85
CA ASN A 146 -13.28 0.41 -7.93
C ASN A 146 -12.31 1.06 -8.91
N ARG A 147 -11.09 1.46 -8.50
CA ARG A 147 -10.07 2.04 -9.38
C ARG A 147 -9.65 1.06 -10.47
N VAL A 148 -9.51 -0.22 -10.14
CA VAL A 148 -9.20 -1.28 -11.12
C VAL A 148 -10.25 -1.39 -12.22
N ASN A 149 -11.51 -1.07 -11.91
CA ASN A 149 -12.64 -1.18 -12.84
C ASN A 149 -12.90 0.10 -13.64
N ARG A 150 -12.21 1.21 -13.36
CA ARG A 150 -12.33 2.42 -14.17
C ARG A 150 -11.71 2.11 -15.53
N ARG A 151 -12.55 1.88 -16.54
CA ARG A 151 -12.15 1.99 -17.94
C ARG A 151 -11.51 3.37 -18.10
N GLY A 152 -10.43 3.47 -18.88
CA GLY A 152 -10.05 4.76 -19.44
C GLY A 152 -11.28 5.26 -20.19
N ASN A 153 -11.88 6.33 -19.67
CA ASN A 153 -12.86 7.11 -20.42
C ASN A 153 -12.10 7.98 -21.41
#